data_AF-A0A832ANL5-F1
#
_entry.id   AF-A0A832ANL5-F1
#
_cell.length_a   1.000
_cell.length_b   1.000
_cell.length_c   1.000
_cell.angle_alpha   90.00
_cell.angle_beta   90.00
_cell.angle_gamma   90.00
#
_symmetry.space_group_name_H-M   'P 1'
#
loop_
_entity.id
_entity.type
_entity.pdbx_description
1 polymer ?
#
loop_
_entity_poly.entity_id
_entity_poly.type
_entity_poly.pdbx_seq_one_letter_code
_entity_poly.pdbx_strand_id
1 'polypeptide(L)'
;MKITATEFKAKCLKLMDEVAKTHEPVIVTKRGKPIAKLVPIEPEEEQQPRYFGCMAGTIKITGDIMAPIEGEDWEACLGEEAHFYEGLGVAEPKPDEEKP
;
A
#
# COMPACT_ATOMS: atom_id res chain seq x y z
N MET A 1 13.21 -11.23 -20.65
CA MET A 1 13.56 -12.16 -21.77
C MET A 1 14.19 -11.41 -22.95
N LYS A 2 15.04 -12.04 -23.80
CA LYS A 2 15.58 -11.43 -25.05
C LYS A 2 15.10 -12.20 -26.28
N ILE A 3 14.58 -11.51 -27.28
CA ILE A 3 14.09 -12.12 -28.54
C ILE A 3 14.64 -11.38 -29.76
N THR A 4 14.57 -12.04 -30.92
CA THR A 4 14.95 -11.40 -32.19
C THR A 4 13.80 -10.58 -32.76
N ALA A 5 14.10 -9.59 -33.59
CA ALA A 5 13.09 -8.78 -34.29
C ALA A 5 12.16 -9.63 -35.18
N THR A 6 12.68 -10.73 -35.75
CA THR A 6 11.90 -11.67 -36.55
C THR A 6 10.87 -12.40 -35.69
N GLU A 7 11.28 -12.88 -34.52
CA GLU A 7 10.38 -13.55 -33.58
C GLU A 7 9.34 -12.58 -32.99
N PHE A 8 9.77 -11.35 -32.66
CA PHE A 8 8.86 -10.29 -32.23
C PHE A 8 7.79 -10.02 -33.29
N LYS A 9 8.16 -9.90 -34.58
CA LYS A 9 7.20 -9.68 -35.66
C LYS A 9 6.21 -10.84 -35.80
N ALA A 10 6.65 -12.08 -35.61
CA ALA A 10 5.79 -13.26 -35.73
C ALA A 10 4.82 -13.43 -34.55
N LYS A 11 5.21 -13.04 -33.33
CA LYS A 11 4.44 -13.27 -32.09
C LYS A 11 4.02 -11.97 -31.38
N CYS A 12 3.97 -10.86 -32.11
CA CYS A 12 3.86 -9.51 -31.55
C CYS A 12 2.70 -9.36 -30.55
N LEU A 13 1.47 -9.70 -30.98
CA LEU A 13 0.27 -9.57 -30.14
C LEU A 13 0.33 -10.46 -28.89
N LYS A 14 0.76 -11.72 -29.07
CA LYS A 14 0.89 -12.66 -27.94
C LYS A 14 1.89 -12.16 -26.90
N LEU A 15 3.01 -11.58 -27.35
CA LEU A 15 4.03 -11.02 -26.45
C LEU A 15 3.52 -9.76 -25.73
N MET A 16 2.70 -8.93 -26.38
CA MET A 16 2.05 -7.79 -25.72
C MET A 16 1.13 -8.26 -24.58
N ASP A 17 0.28 -9.25 -24.85
CA ASP A 17 -0.61 -9.83 -23.83
C ASP A 17 0.17 -10.49 -22.69
N GLU A 18 1.26 -11.19 -23.01
CA GLU A 18 2.11 -11.85 -22.04
C GLU A 18 2.81 -10.83 -21.13
N VAL A 19 3.42 -9.79 -21.71
CA VAL A 19 4.06 -8.70 -20.94
C VAL A 19 3.04 -7.97 -20.06
N ALA A 20 1.83 -7.74 -20.55
CA ALA A 20 0.75 -7.13 -19.77
C ALA A 20 0.30 -8.01 -18.59
N LYS A 21 0.34 -9.34 -18.73
CA LYS A 21 -0.10 -10.27 -17.67
C LYS A 21 1.00 -10.59 -16.66
N THR A 22 2.23 -10.80 -17.12
CA THR A 22 3.34 -11.26 -16.27
C THR A 22 4.15 -10.10 -15.71
N HIS A 23 3.99 -8.89 -16.27
CA HIS A 23 4.82 -7.73 -15.99
C HIS A 23 6.33 -7.96 -16.26
N GLU A 24 6.69 -9.02 -17.00
CA GLU A 24 8.08 -9.30 -17.32
C GLU A 24 8.51 -8.55 -18.59
N PRO A 25 9.57 -7.72 -18.53
CA PRO A 25 10.00 -6.98 -19.70
C PRO A 25 10.70 -7.87 -20.75
N VAL A 26 10.41 -7.59 -22.02
CA VAL A 26 10.99 -8.29 -23.18
C VAL A 26 11.87 -7.34 -23.98
N ILE A 27 13.12 -7.73 -24.23
CA ILE A 27 14.07 -6.95 -25.03
C ILE A 27 14.10 -7.51 -26.45
N VAL A 28 13.80 -6.67 -27.42
CA VAL A 28 13.86 -6.99 -28.84
C VAL A 28 15.23 -6.63 -29.38
N THR A 29 15.87 -7.60 -30.04
CA THR A 29 17.20 -7.47 -30.61
C THR A 29 17.18 -7.62 -32.13
N LYS A 30 18.05 -6.90 -32.84
CA LYS A 30 18.28 -7.05 -34.27
C LYS A 30 19.77 -7.29 -34.50
N ARG A 31 20.12 -8.45 -35.05
CA ARG A 31 21.52 -8.89 -35.24
C ARG A 31 22.33 -8.87 -33.93
N GLY A 32 21.73 -9.37 -32.84
CA GLY A 32 22.36 -9.43 -31.52
C GLY A 32 22.41 -8.10 -30.75
N LYS A 33 22.06 -6.98 -31.38
CA LYS A 33 22.00 -5.67 -30.72
C LYS A 33 20.59 -5.37 -30.20
N PRO A 34 20.40 -4.98 -28.94
CA PRO A 34 19.10 -4.55 -28.42
C PRO A 34 18.66 -3.25 -29.10
N ILE A 35 17.40 -3.20 -29.56
CA ILE A 35 16.84 -2.06 -30.30
C ILE A 35 15.52 -1.53 -29.70
N ALA A 36 14.79 -2.36 -28.96
CA ALA A 36 13.55 -1.96 -28.32
C ALA A 36 13.31 -2.80 -27.05
N LYS A 37 12.49 -2.27 -26.15
CA LYS A 37 12.05 -2.95 -24.93
C LYS A 37 10.53 -2.83 -24.85
N LEU A 38 9.86 -3.96 -24.70
CA LEU A 38 8.43 -4.02 -24.39
C LEU A 38 8.29 -4.10 -22.87
N VAL A 39 7.50 -3.19 -22.31
CA VAL A 39 7.20 -3.07 -20.89
C VAL A 39 5.68 -3.00 -20.71
N PRO A 40 5.13 -3.51 -19.60
CA PRO A 40 3.72 -3.30 -19.27
C PRO A 40 3.46 -1.80 -19.08
N ILE A 41 2.23 -1.37 -19.40
CA ILE A 41 1.75 -0.06 -18.97
C ILE A 41 1.16 -0.25 -17.57
N GLU A 42 1.72 0.46 -16.60
CA GLU A 42 1.15 0.51 -15.24
C GLU A 42 -0.15 1.34 -15.30
N PRO A 43 -1.30 0.80 -14.86
CA PRO A 43 -2.54 1.57 -14.81
C PRO A 43 -2.37 2.83 -13.96
N GLU A 44 -3.02 3.92 -14.35
CA GLU A 44 -2.92 5.23 -13.68
C GLU A 44 -3.34 5.16 -12.19
N GLU A 45 -4.15 4.17 -11.81
CA GLU A 45 -4.52 3.90 -10.41
C GLU A 45 -3.33 3.44 -9.54
N GLU A 46 -2.34 2.75 -10.10
CA GLU A 46 -1.11 2.34 -9.41
C GLU A 46 -0.10 3.48 -9.27
N GLN A 47 -0.31 4.58 -9.99
CA GLN A 47 0.46 5.83 -9.86
C GLN A 47 -0.10 6.74 -8.76
N GLN A 48 -1.20 6.35 -8.10
CA GLN A 48 -1.69 7.06 -6.92
C GLN A 48 -0.64 6.98 -5.81
N PRO A 49 -0.38 8.09 -5.09
CA PRO A 49 0.56 8.07 -3.98
C PRO A 49 0.10 6.99 -3.00
N ARG A 50 0.99 6.04 -2.71
CA ARG A 50 0.73 4.98 -1.73
C ARG A 50 0.27 5.65 -0.44
N TYR A 51 -1.03 5.58 -0.12
CA TYR A 51 -1.57 6.12 1.13
C TYR A 51 -0.79 5.58 2.33
N PHE A 52 -0.36 4.32 2.24
CA PHE A 52 0.54 3.73 3.21
C PHE A 52 1.99 4.19 2.98
N GLY A 53 2.52 4.96 3.92
CA GLY A 53 3.92 5.40 3.90
C GLY A 53 4.20 6.67 3.09
N CYS A 54 3.19 7.42 2.64
CA CYS A 54 3.37 8.70 1.94
C CYS A 54 4.13 9.75 2.78
N MET A 55 4.09 9.63 4.11
CA MET A 55 4.81 10.49 5.06
C MET A 55 6.05 9.81 5.67
N ALA A 56 6.51 8.69 5.10
CA ALA A 56 7.72 8.04 5.59
C ALA A 56 8.93 9.00 5.49
N GLY A 57 9.61 9.25 6.60
CA GLY A 57 10.77 10.13 6.67
C GLY A 57 10.47 11.63 6.77
N THR A 58 9.19 12.05 6.77
CA THR A 58 8.83 13.48 7.00
C THR A 58 8.62 13.81 8.48
N ILE A 59 8.38 12.80 9.32
CA ILE A 59 8.14 12.97 10.75
C ILE A 59 9.48 12.92 11.51
N LYS A 60 9.67 13.88 12.43
CA LYS A 60 10.78 13.89 13.38
C LYS A 60 10.21 13.70 14.79
N ILE A 61 10.68 12.67 15.48
CA ILE A 61 10.37 12.44 16.89
C ILE A 61 11.14 13.47 17.72
N THR A 62 10.43 14.32 18.49
CA THR A 62 11.03 15.40 19.30
C THR A 62 11.15 15.04 20.79
N GLY A 63 10.68 13.88 21.22
CA GLY A 63 10.70 13.44 22.62
C GLY A 63 10.42 11.94 22.76
N ASP A 64 10.21 11.48 23.98
CA ASP A 64 9.78 10.10 24.23
C ASP A 64 8.29 9.96 23.93
N ILE A 65 7.95 9.11 22.95
CA ILE A 65 6.58 8.82 22.52
C ILE A 65 6.07 7.49 23.07
N MET A 66 6.93 6.71 23.72
CA MET A 66 6.59 5.41 24.30
C MET A 66 6.35 5.51 25.80
N ALA A 67 6.78 6.61 26.43
CA ALA A 67 6.55 6.86 27.84
C ALA A 67 5.04 6.89 28.15
N PRO A 68 4.61 6.29 29.27
CA PRO A 68 3.25 6.45 29.75
C PRO A 68 2.99 7.92 30.06
N ILE A 69 1.79 8.39 29.75
CA ILE A 69 1.35 9.72 30.16
C ILE A 69 1.06 9.64 31.66
N GLU A 70 1.82 10.41 32.46
CA GLU A 70 1.57 10.55 33.88
C GLU A 70 0.53 11.66 34.09
N GLY A 71 -0.60 11.34 34.73
CA GLY A 71 -1.36 12.34 35.49
C GLY A 71 -2.76 12.73 35.01
N GLU A 72 -3.34 12.14 33.97
CA GLU A 72 -4.75 12.39 33.63
C GLU A 72 -5.37 11.12 33.01
N ASP A 73 -6.49 10.68 33.58
CA ASP A 73 -7.33 9.68 32.94
C ASP A 73 -7.89 10.29 31.65
N TRP A 74 -7.83 9.54 30.54
CA TRP A 74 -8.44 9.98 29.31
C TRP A 74 -9.94 10.23 29.53
N GLU A 75 -10.55 11.21 28.84
CA GLU A 75 -12.00 11.43 28.92
C GLU A 75 -12.80 10.15 28.61
N ALA A 76 -12.24 9.28 27.75
CA ALA A 76 -12.75 7.93 27.46
C ALA A 76 -12.76 6.99 28.68
N CYS A 77 -11.83 7.15 29.62
CA CYS A 77 -11.77 6.41 30.88
C CYS A 77 -12.72 7.00 31.94
N LEU A 78 -12.97 8.32 31.91
CA LEU A 78 -13.84 9.02 32.86
C LEU A 78 -15.34 8.94 32.50
N GLY A 79 -15.66 8.50 31.28
CA GLY A 79 -17.04 8.37 30.81
C GLY A 79 -17.70 9.71 30.46
N GLU A 80 -16.94 10.81 30.44
CA GLU A 80 -17.45 12.15 30.12
C GLU A 80 -17.99 12.23 28.69
N GLU A 81 -17.41 11.47 27.77
CA GLU A 81 -17.83 11.38 26.36
C GLU A 81 -18.99 10.39 26.12
N ALA A 82 -19.50 9.68 27.13
CA ALA A 82 -20.51 8.63 26.94
C ALA A 82 -21.78 9.15 26.24
N HIS A 83 -22.14 10.41 26.48
CA HIS A 83 -23.26 11.10 25.84
C HIS A 83 -23.13 11.21 24.31
N PHE A 84 -21.91 11.22 23.75
CA PHE A 84 -21.70 11.22 22.30
C PHE A 84 -22.09 9.88 21.65
N TYR A 85 -22.16 8.79 22.42
CA TYR A 85 -22.37 7.43 21.92
C TYR A 85 -23.78 6.86 22.19
N GLU A 86 -24.66 7.59 22.89
CA GLU A 86 -26.01 7.16 23.29
C GLU A 86 -26.93 6.75 22.11
N GLY A 87 -26.61 7.17 20.88
CA GLY A 87 -27.36 6.85 19.67
C GLY A 87 -26.76 5.74 18.79
N LEU A 88 -25.57 5.22 19.12
CA LEU A 88 -24.82 4.34 18.22
C LEU A 88 -25.05 2.85 18.42
N GLY A 89 -25.98 2.45 19.32
CA GLY A 89 -26.26 1.04 19.60
C GLY A 89 -25.04 0.26 20.11
N VAL A 90 -24.05 0.96 20.66
CA VAL A 90 -22.86 0.36 21.26
C VAL A 90 -23.26 -0.24 22.61
N ALA A 91 -22.94 -1.52 22.81
CA ALA A 91 -23.23 -2.21 24.06
C ALA A 91 -22.57 -1.50 25.25
N GLU A 92 -23.31 -1.36 26.35
CA GLU A 92 -22.79 -0.78 27.58
C GLU A 92 -21.47 -1.47 27.99
N PRO A 93 -20.43 -0.71 28.37
CA PRO A 93 -19.19 -1.29 28.84
C PRO A 93 -19.49 -2.15 30.07
N LYS A 94 -19.19 -3.45 29.99
CA LYS A 94 -19.33 -4.36 31.14
C LYS A 94 -18.40 -3.86 32.25
N PRO A 95 -18.85 -3.84 33.51
CA PRO A 95 -17.98 -3.50 34.62
C PRO A 95 -16.81 -4.48 34.63
N ASP A 96 -15.59 -3.94 34.81
CA ASP A 96 -14.36 -4.72 34.83
C ASP A 96 -14.52 -5.88 35.83
N GLU A 97 -14.52 -7.11 35.29
CA GLU A 97 -14.40 -8.32 36.10
C GLU A 97 -13.04 -8.25 36.79
N GLU A 98 -13.05 -7.83 38.05
CA GLU A 98 -11.93 -7.92 38.98
C GLU A 98 -11.59 -9.41 39.13
N LYS A 99 -10.65 -9.88 38.32
CA LYS A 99 -10.17 -11.26 38.34
C LYS A 99 -9.13 -11.40 39.47
N PRO A 100 -9.23 -12.44 40.31
CA PRO A 100 -8.41 -12.60 41.53
C PRO A 100 -6.92 -12.81 41.27
#